data_AF-A0A3C0ZXC3-F1
#
_entry.id   AF-A0A3C0ZXC3-F1
#
_cell.length_a   1.000
_cell.length_b   1.000
_cell.length_c   1.000
_cell.angle_alpha   90.00
_cell.angle_beta   90.00
_cell.angle_gamma   90.00
#
_symmetry.space_group_name_H-M   'P 1'
#
loop_
_entity.id
_entity.type
_entity.pdbx_description
1 polymer ?
#
loop_
_entity_poly.entity_id
_entity_poly.type
_entity_poly.pdbx_seq_one_letter_code
_entity_poly.pdbx_strand_id
1 'polypeptide(L)' 'DFPNGIRILPARALRRCLALKEVSLPASLTTIKNSAFERCESLEEIVLPEG' A
#
# COMPACT_ATOMS: atom_id res chain seq x y z
N ASP A 1 3.17 -5.17 -7.52
CA ASP A 1 4.24 -4.15 -7.59
C ASP A 1 3.71 -2.78 -7.91
N PHE A 2 4.32 -1.75 -7.32
CA PHE A 2 4.00 -0.35 -7.60
C PHE A 2 4.83 0.18 -8.77
N PRO A 3 4.25 1.02 -9.64
CA PRO A 3 5.02 1.68 -10.69
C PRO A 3 6.07 2.62 -10.08
N ASN A 4 7.24 2.66 -10.71
CA ASN A 4 8.33 3.55 -10.33
C ASN A 4 7.86 5.01 -10.28
N GLY A 5 8.15 5.69 -9.16
CA GLY A 5 7.79 7.10 -8.99
C GLY A 5 6.35 7.36 -8.56
N ILE A 6 5.58 6.34 -8.16
CA ILE A 6 4.27 6.58 -7.55
C ILE A 6 4.44 7.43 -6.29
N ARG A 7 3.72 8.55 -6.25
CA ARG A 7 3.73 9.50 -5.12
C ARG A 7 2.49 9.38 -4.25
N ILE A 8 1.39 8.90 -4.83
CA ILE A 8 0.10 8.85 -4.17
C ILE A 8 -0.47 7.44 -4.33
N LEU A 9 -0.77 6.80 -3.21
CA LEU A 9 -1.58 5.59 -3.15
C LEU A 9 -3.06 6.04 -3.09
N PRO A 10 -3.85 5.84 -4.16
CA PRO A 10 -5.20 6.38 -4.24
C PRO A 10 -6.15 5.71 -3.25
N ALA A 11 -7.32 6.34 -3.08
CA ALA A 11 -8.32 5.84 -2.14
C ALA A 11 -8.75 4.44 -2.59
N ARG A 12 -8.80 3.50 -1.64
CA ARG A 12 -9.22 2.10 -1.90
C ARG A 12 -8.32 1.32 -2.88
N ALA A 13 -7.07 1.75 -3.10
CA ALA A 13 -6.13 1.13 -4.06
C ALA A 13 -5.94 -0.38 -3.86
N LEU A 14 -5.81 -0.82 -2.61
CA LEU A 14 -5.66 -2.22 -2.20
C LEU A 14 -6.87 -2.67 -1.37
N ARG A 15 -8.06 -2.07 -1.59
CA ARG A 15 -9.25 -2.43 -0.82
C ARG A 15 -9.68 -3.87 -1.12
N ARG A 16 -9.99 -4.64 -0.07
CA ARG A 16 -10.42 -6.05 -0.11
C ARG A 16 -9.38 -6.99 -0.70
N CYS A 17 -8.09 -6.65 -0.58
CA CYS A 17 -7.02 -7.58 -0.90
C CYS A 17 -6.88 -8.64 0.20
N LEU A 18 -7.79 -9.61 0.22
CA LEU A 18 -7.88 -10.64 1.26
C LEU A 18 -6.67 -11.57 1.32
N ALA A 19 -5.92 -11.71 0.21
CA ALA A 19 -4.73 -12.56 0.14
C ALA A 19 -3.42 -11.78 0.33
N LEU A 20 -3.47 -10.44 0.48
CA LEU A 20 -2.28 -9.61 0.62
C LEU A 20 -1.75 -9.76 2.04
N LYS A 21 -0.59 -10.42 2.19
CA LYS A 21 0.09 -10.62 3.47
C LYS A 21 1.08 -9.53 3.81
N GLU A 22 1.79 -9.08 2.80
CA GLU A 22 2.86 -8.10 2.90
C GLU A 22 2.74 -7.11 1.75
N VAL A 23 3.08 -5.85 2.01
CA VAL A 23 3.21 -4.82 0.98
C VAL A 23 4.41 -3.93 1.25
N SER A 24 5.31 -3.86 0.27
CA SER A 24 6.45 -2.94 0.30
C SER A 24 6.08 -1.63 -0.39
N LEU A 25 6.15 -0.52 0.35
CA LEU A 25 5.84 0.80 -0.18
C LEU A 25 7.07 1.42 -0.84
N PRO A 26 6.93 2.08 -2.01
CA PRO A 26 8.06 2.67 -2.70
C PRO A 26 8.54 3.95 -2.00
N ALA A 27 9.84 4.21 -2.04
CA ALA A 27 10.49 5.41 -1.45
C ALA A 27 9.88 6.74 -1.94
N SER A 28 9.37 6.78 -3.17
CA SER A 28 8.73 7.98 -3.72
C SER A 28 7.32 8.25 -3.16
N LEU A 29 6.73 7.32 -2.40
CA LEU A 29 5.36 7.43 -1.91
C LEU A 29 5.27 8.48 -0.80
N THR A 30 4.54 9.56 -1.04
CA THR A 30 4.37 10.67 -0.10
C THR A 30 2.95 10.76 0.47
N THR A 31 1.99 10.05 -0.11
CA THR A 31 0.58 10.18 0.29
C THR A 31 -0.15 8.86 0.16
N ILE A 32 -0.85 8.47 1.22
CA ILE A 32 -1.80 7.35 1.22
C ILE A 32 -3.19 7.94 1.44
N LYS A 33 -4.10 7.71 0.50
CA LYS A 33 -5.49 8.20 0.59
C LYS A 33 -6.36 7.25 1.41
N ASN A 34 -7.53 7.75 1.80
CA ASN A 34 -8.47 7.04 2.67
C ASN A 34 -8.80 5.63 2.17
N SER A 35 -8.89 4.69 3.11
CA SER A 35 -9.29 3.30 2.87
C SER A 35 -8.37 2.55 1.88
N ALA A 36 -7.13 3.00 1.65
CA ALA A 36 -6.21 2.34 0.72
C ALA A 36 -6.04 0.83 0.99
N PHE A 37 -6.02 0.42 2.26
CA PHE A 37 -5.90 -0.98 2.71
C PHE A 37 -7.17 -1.49 3.41
N GLU A 38 -8.34 -0.91 3.11
CA GLU A 38 -9.60 -1.31 3.76
C GLU A 38 -9.94 -2.78 3.45
N ARG A 39 -10.28 -3.56 4.48
CA ARG A 39 -10.60 -5.01 4.38
C ARG A 39 -9.48 -5.86 3.78
N CYS A 40 -8.21 -5.51 4.02
CA CYS A 40 -7.10 -6.44 3.81
C CYS A 40 -6.95 -7.35 5.03
N GLU A 41 -7.72 -8.43 5.08
CA GLU A 41 -7.84 -9.28 6.28
C GLU A 41 -6.59 -10.10 6.58
N SER A 42 -5.82 -10.49 5.57
CA SER A 42 -4.55 -11.21 5.75
C SER A 42 -3.32 -10.29 5.80
N LEU A 43 -3.48 -8.96 5.81
CA LEU A 43 -2.34 -8.04 5.81
C LEU A 43 -1.67 -8.02 7.18
N GLU A 44 -0.49 -8.62 7.24
CA GLU A 44 0.31 -8.78 8.45
C GLU A 44 1.41 -7.69 8.52
N GLU A 45 1.98 -7.31 7.37
CA GLU A 45 3.13 -6.41 7.33
C GLU A 45 3.04 -5.35 6.23
N ILE A 46 3.49 -4.14 6.57
CA ILE A 46 3.71 -3.04 5.62
C ILE A 46 5.17 -2.62 5.76
N VAL A 47 5.97 -2.92 4.74
CA VAL A 47 7.38 -2.54 4.69
C VAL A 47 7.47 -1.10 4.19
N LEU A 48 7.97 -0.21 5.05
CA LEU A 48 8.27 1.16 4.68
C LEU A 48 9.63 1.22 3.97
N PRO A 49 9.81 2.12 2.99
CA PRO A 49 11.09 2.30 2.33
C PRO A 49 12.13 2.84 3.33
N GLU A 50 13.38 2.44 3.15
CA GLU A 50 14.49 3.07 3.88
C GLU A 50 14.67 4.52 3.38
N GLY A 51 14.92 5.44 4.33
CA GLY A 51 14.97 6.89 4.11
C GLY A 51 16.26 7.39 3.49
#